data_AF-A0AAJ1UZ72-F1
#
_entry.id   AF-A0AAJ1UZ72-F1
#
_cell.length_a   1.000
_cell.length_b   1.000
_cell.length_c   1.000
_cell.angle_alpha   90.00
_cell.angle_beta   90.00
_cell.angle_gamma   90.00
#
_symmetry.space_group_name_H-M   'P 1'
#
loop_
_entity.id
_entity.type
_entity.pdbx_description
1 polymer ?
#
loop_
_entity_poly.entity_id
_entity_poly.type
_entity_poly.pdbx_seq_one_letter_code
_entity_poly.pdbx_strand_id
1 'polypeptide(L)'
;MCKVRLGSMLRFSRFRGNGHRFHRESEGIRQNVERIVILSSIFDTAFEALSSSCLETQVFLFGKVKGSTLLATDALVPKDDDYEIRNYGCVKVWNDFVMKKFPRMEKQGKTLVATIHSHCLDTLSDGDIQTHFNVIQFYPYQLSGIFNHNRIRFFKFDRGLKEVPYKLLDLERFDRQILIFGEEGQLMISISTVALIGCGGGNTKIAFDLASLGIGKLILIDPDVWEESNRNRALIPLDHVDMPKVESVKQIIERHYPDVKVDAYKARVEDIAEDILSEADILVIGPDRFLTREYCNKLALKMNKKAVFVGAGIKTEEGKVKDMGGS
;
A
#
# COMPACT_ATOMS: atom_id res chain seq x y z
N MET A 1 26.71 21.34 7.71
CA MET A 1 26.05 22.62 7.41
C MET A 1 25.15 22.39 6.20
N CYS A 2 23.98 21.83 6.45
CA CYS A 2 22.72 22.13 5.78
C CYS A 2 21.68 22.10 6.92
N LYS A 3 20.84 23.13 7.04
CA LYS A 3 19.91 23.29 8.18
C LYS A 3 18.51 23.49 7.64
N VAL A 4 17.88 22.39 7.23
CA VAL A 4 16.42 22.38 7.12
C VAL A 4 15.86 22.73 8.52
N ARG A 5 14.80 23.54 8.60
CA ARG A 5 14.16 23.95 9.87
C ARG A 5 12.64 23.94 9.73
N LEU A 6 12.02 22.76 9.80
CA LEU A 6 10.55 22.62 9.92
C LEU A 6 10.04 22.65 11.38
N GLY A 7 10.91 22.50 12.38
CA GLY A 7 10.48 22.23 13.76
C GLY A 7 9.82 23.38 14.53
N SER A 8 10.20 24.63 14.30
CA SER A 8 9.52 25.79 14.89
C SER A 8 8.17 26.08 14.23
N MET A 9 7.97 25.57 13.01
CA MET A 9 6.87 25.89 12.10
C MET A 9 5.61 25.05 12.40
N LEU A 10 5.77 23.78 12.80
CA LEU A 10 4.64 22.89 13.16
C LEU A 10 4.08 23.12 14.57
N ARG A 11 4.81 23.81 15.46
CA ARG A 11 4.31 24.14 16.81
C ARG A 11 3.13 25.11 16.78
N PHE A 12 3.07 26.04 15.84
CA PHE A 12 2.04 27.09 15.81
C PHE A 12 0.71 26.64 15.16
N SER A 13 0.72 25.61 14.32
CA SER A 13 -0.49 25.14 13.62
C SER A 13 -1.50 24.43 14.53
N ARG A 14 -1.02 23.77 15.60
CA ARG A 14 -1.87 22.99 16.52
C ARG A 14 -2.33 23.73 17.78
N PHE A 15 -1.84 24.94 18.06
CA PHE A 15 -2.22 25.67 19.28
C PHE A 15 -3.65 26.27 19.28
N ARG A 16 -4.49 25.91 18.30
CA ARG A 16 -5.94 26.26 18.30
C ARG A 16 -6.89 25.07 18.50
N GLY A 17 -6.40 23.88 18.85
CA GLY A 17 -7.28 22.74 19.13
C GLY A 17 -6.67 21.73 20.10
N ASN A 18 -7.19 21.73 21.34
CA ASN A 18 -7.01 20.78 22.43
C ASN A 18 -5.58 20.47 22.90
N GLY A 19 -5.30 20.87 24.14
CA GLY A 19 -4.06 20.61 24.84
C GLY A 19 -3.85 19.14 25.15
N HIS A 20 -2.85 18.55 24.49
CA HIS A 20 -2.14 17.39 25.02
C HIS A 20 -0.65 17.74 25.09
N ARG A 21 -0.13 17.82 26.32
CA ARG A 21 1.32 17.86 26.59
C ARG A 21 1.88 16.49 26.21
N PHE A 22 2.78 16.45 25.23
CA PHE A 22 3.60 15.26 24.97
C PHE A 22 4.94 15.39 25.70
N HIS A 23 5.22 14.41 26.55
CA HIS A 23 6.48 14.25 27.27
C HIS A 23 7.64 14.01 26.31
N ARG A 24 8.80 14.61 26.63
CA ARG A 24 10.10 14.26 26.03
C ARG A 24 10.52 12.89 26.59
N GLU A 25 10.48 11.87 25.75
CA GLU A 25 11.29 10.67 25.94
C GLU A 25 11.96 10.33 24.62
N SER A 26 13.27 10.59 24.58
CA SER A 26 14.19 10.16 23.53
C SER A 26 14.59 8.70 23.73
N GLU A 27 13.60 7.81 23.83
CA GLU A 27 13.78 6.36 23.77
C GLU A 27 13.32 5.87 22.40
N GLY A 28 14.30 5.46 21.57
CA GLY A 28 14.15 4.72 20.32
C GLY A 28 12.85 4.91 19.54
N ILE A 29 12.70 6.05 18.86
CA ILE A 29 11.60 6.25 17.89
C ILE A 29 11.68 5.11 16.86
N ARG A 30 10.65 4.26 16.82
CA ARG A 30 10.50 3.22 15.80
C ARG A 30 9.46 3.68 14.79
N GLN A 31 9.93 4.03 13.59
CA GLN A 31 9.05 4.18 12.45
C GLN A 31 8.81 2.81 11.83
N ASN A 32 7.60 2.26 12.03
CA ASN A 32 7.17 1.01 11.40
C ASN A 32 6.79 1.24 9.93
N VAL A 33 7.73 1.75 9.14
CA VAL A 33 7.58 1.99 7.70
C VAL A 33 8.57 1.11 6.96
N GLU A 34 8.10 0.26 6.06
CA GLU A 34 8.93 -0.67 5.29
C GLU A 34 9.12 -0.25 3.84
N ARG A 35 8.18 0.49 3.27
CA ARG A 35 8.24 0.97 1.89
C ARG A 35 7.35 2.20 1.68
N ILE A 36 7.59 2.92 0.59
CA ILE A 36 6.69 3.96 0.07
C ILE A 36 6.27 3.62 -1.38
N VAL A 37 4.99 3.71 -1.69
CA VAL A 37 4.45 3.57 -3.05
C VAL A 37 4.06 4.95 -3.54
N ILE A 38 4.56 5.34 -4.71
CA ILE A 38 4.41 6.69 -5.26
C ILE A 38 3.77 6.56 -6.64
N LEU A 39 2.73 7.35 -6.91
CA LEU A 39 2.20 7.48 -8.28
C LEU A 39 3.27 8.03 -9.20
N SER A 40 3.46 7.44 -10.38
CA SER A 40 4.50 7.88 -11.32
C SER A 40 4.39 9.37 -11.66
N SER A 41 3.17 9.88 -11.89
CA SER A 41 2.91 11.31 -12.13
C SER A 41 3.38 12.22 -10.99
N ILE A 42 3.22 11.78 -9.75
CA ILE A 42 3.65 12.51 -8.55
C ILE A 42 5.16 12.43 -8.38
N PHE A 43 5.75 11.27 -8.69
CA PHE A 43 7.20 11.12 -8.72
C PHE A 43 7.84 12.03 -9.77
N ASP A 44 7.29 12.07 -10.98
CA ASP A 44 7.78 12.92 -12.08
C ASP A 44 7.68 14.41 -11.71
N THR A 45 6.55 14.82 -11.13
CA THR A 45 6.37 16.20 -10.61
C THR A 45 7.44 16.56 -9.57
N ALA A 46 7.71 15.66 -8.62
CA ALA A 46 8.73 15.87 -7.61
C ALA A 46 10.14 15.92 -8.24
N PHE A 47 10.42 15.00 -9.15
CA PHE A 47 11.69 14.85 -9.82
C PHE A 47 12.05 16.06 -10.68
N GLU A 48 11.09 16.56 -11.47
CA GLU A 48 11.25 17.77 -12.28
C GLU A 48 11.52 19.00 -11.41
N ALA A 49 10.77 19.17 -10.32
CA ALA A 49 10.98 20.27 -9.38
C ALA A 49 12.38 20.24 -8.74
N LEU A 50 12.85 19.05 -8.36
CA LEU A 50 14.16 18.86 -7.75
C LEU A 50 15.32 19.01 -8.76
N SER A 51 15.08 18.71 -10.04
CA SER A 51 16.08 18.76 -11.11
C SER A 51 16.20 20.13 -11.79
N SER A 52 15.16 20.95 -11.71
CA SER A 52 15.04 22.21 -12.49
C SER A 52 15.78 23.40 -11.89
N SER A 53 16.37 23.28 -10.69
CA SER A 53 17.07 24.38 -10.02
C SER A 53 18.47 23.98 -9.60
N CYS A 54 19.40 24.92 -9.70
CA CYS A 54 20.72 24.80 -9.09
C CYS A 54 20.69 25.07 -7.57
N LEU A 55 19.61 25.66 -7.04
CA LEU A 55 19.44 25.91 -5.61
C LEU A 55 18.79 24.71 -4.93
N GLU A 56 18.88 24.64 -3.60
CA GLU A 56 18.10 23.65 -2.86
C GLU A 56 16.59 23.87 -3.09
N THR A 57 15.89 22.81 -3.46
CA THR A 57 14.44 22.78 -3.69
C THR A 57 13.84 21.80 -2.71
N GLN A 58 12.71 22.15 -2.09
CA GLN A 58 11.96 21.27 -1.20
C GLN A 58 10.72 20.71 -1.92
N VAL A 59 10.41 19.44 -1.72
CA VAL A 59 9.16 18.81 -2.14
C VAL A 59 8.54 18.08 -0.94
N PHE A 60 7.23 18.24 -0.75
CA PHE A 60 6.48 17.54 0.28
C PHE A 60 5.53 16.54 -0.36
N LEU A 61 5.69 15.25 -0.05
CA LEU A 61 4.77 14.22 -0.51
C LEU A 61 3.68 13.97 0.53
N PHE A 62 2.43 13.96 0.08
CA PHE A 62 1.24 13.68 0.87
C PHE A 62 0.52 12.43 0.37
N GLY A 63 -0.16 11.76 1.29
CA GLY A 63 -1.09 10.69 0.96
C GLY A 63 -1.50 9.92 2.22
N LYS A 64 -1.50 8.58 2.19
CA LYS A 64 -2.07 7.74 3.26
C LYS A 64 -1.08 6.73 3.81
N VAL A 65 -1.40 6.18 4.98
CA VAL A 65 -0.63 5.13 5.66
C VAL A 65 -1.49 3.87 5.70
N LYS A 66 -0.96 2.76 5.19
CA LYS A 66 -1.59 1.43 5.28
C LYS A 66 -0.59 0.43 5.87
N GLY A 67 -0.80 0.05 7.13
CA GLY A 67 0.13 -0.82 7.85
C GLY A 67 1.53 -0.21 7.87
N SER A 68 2.51 -0.94 7.33
CA SER A 68 3.90 -0.48 7.18
C SER A 68 4.20 0.24 5.86
N THR A 69 3.21 0.47 5.01
CA THR A 69 3.38 1.08 3.68
C THR A 69 2.83 2.50 3.64
N LEU A 70 3.63 3.43 3.12
CA LEU A 70 3.19 4.80 2.81
C LEU A 70 2.74 4.89 1.36
N LEU A 71 1.73 5.71 1.14
CA LEU A 71 1.13 5.98 -0.16
C LEU A 71 1.28 7.45 -0.45
N ALA A 72 2.01 7.80 -1.51
CA ALA A 72 2.18 9.17 -1.97
C ALA A 72 1.32 9.40 -3.22
N THR A 73 0.27 10.20 -3.06
CA THR A 73 -0.72 10.54 -4.09
C THR A 73 -0.66 12.00 -4.49
N ASP A 74 0.06 12.84 -3.73
CA ASP A 74 0.13 14.26 -3.98
C ASP A 74 1.52 14.80 -3.66
N ALA A 75 1.92 15.84 -4.38
CA ALA A 75 3.11 16.61 -4.09
C ALA A 75 2.75 18.09 -3.89
N LEU A 76 3.38 18.72 -2.90
CA LEU A 76 3.44 20.16 -2.77
C LEU A 76 4.87 20.61 -3.06
N VAL A 77 5.00 21.40 -4.12
CA VAL A 77 6.24 22.06 -4.52
C VAL A 77 6.12 23.55 -4.21
N PRO A 78 6.90 24.10 -3.26
CA PRO A 78 6.95 25.53 -3.00
C PRO A 78 7.53 26.27 -4.19
N LYS A 79 6.93 27.42 -4.54
CA LYS A 79 7.45 28.36 -5.55
C LYS A 79 8.55 29.22 -4.94
N ASP A 80 9.24 30.00 -5.77
CA ASP A 80 10.34 30.86 -5.34
C ASP A 80 9.95 31.81 -4.17
N ASP A 81 8.77 32.42 -4.24
CA ASP A 81 8.25 33.33 -3.19
C ASP A 81 7.81 32.59 -1.91
N ASP A 82 7.67 31.26 -1.95
CA ASP A 82 7.31 30.47 -0.78
C ASP A 82 8.53 30.20 0.13
N TYR A 83 9.75 30.56 -0.28
CA TYR A 83 10.97 30.38 0.51
C TYR A 83 11.34 31.60 1.36
N GLU A 84 11.63 31.35 2.64
CA GLU A 84 12.31 32.31 3.53
C GLU A 84 13.81 32.32 3.26
N ILE A 85 14.39 31.13 3.04
CA ILE A 85 15.80 30.95 2.68
C ILE A 85 15.86 29.87 1.61
N ARG A 86 16.54 30.15 0.51
CA ARG A 86 16.83 29.17 -0.54
C ARG A 86 18.20 29.42 -1.13
N ASN A 87 19.16 28.57 -0.82
CA ASN A 87 20.51 28.60 -1.39
C ASN A 87 21.08 27.18 -1.46
N TYR A 88 22.33 27.03 -1.92
CA TYR A 88 23.00 25.73 -2.14
C TYR A 88 23.19 24.83 -0.92
N GLY A 89 22.98 25.34 0.30
CA GLY A 89 23.19 24.56 1.52
C GLY A 89 22.16 24.85 2.60
N CYS A 90 21.03 25.46 2.25
CA CYS A 90 19.94 25.71 3.17
C CYS A 90 18.65 26.01 2.42
N VAL A 91 17.62 25.24 2.75
CA VAL A 91 16.25 25.47 2.33
C VAL A 91 15.33 25.64 3.54
N LYS A 92 14.55 26.72 3.52
CA LYS A 92 13.54 27.05 4.51
C LYS A 92 12.34 27.70 3.82
N VAL A 93 11.20 27.04 3.91
CA VAL A 93 9.91 27.54 3.41
C VAL A 93 9.31 28.51 4.44
N TRP A 94 8.45 29.44 4.03
CA TRP A 94 7.70 30.31 4.95
C TRP A 94 6.64 29.53 5.74
N ASN A 95 6.38 29.96 6.99
CA ASN A 95 5.31 29.38 7.81
C ASN A 95 3.94 29.48 7.12
N ASP A 96 3.69 30.58 6.40
CA ASP A 96 2.42 30.85 5.75
C ASP A 96 2.08 29.82 4.66
N PHE A 97 3.09 29.33 3.93
CA PHE A 97 2.91 28.25 2.96
C PHE A 97 2.39 27.00 3.66
N VAL A 98 3.06 26.55 4.72
CA VAL A 98 2.68 25.35 5.47
C VAL A 98 1.30 25.51 6.09
N MET A 99 1.05 26.63 6.78
CA MET A 99 -0.24 26.94 7.42
C MET A 99 -1.40 27.02 6.43
N LYS A 100 -1.14 27.39 5.16
CA LYS A 100 -2.17 27.49 4.12
C LYS A 100 -2.39 26.17 3.38
N LYS A 101 -1.32 25.42 3.13
CA LYS A 101 -1.35 24.25 2.22
C LYS A 101 -1.57 22.94 2.97
N PHE A 102 -0.91 22.72 4.12
CA PHE A 102 -0.97 21.44 4.83
C PHE A 102 -2.38 21.14 5.36
N PRO A 103 -3.10 22.10 5.99
CA PRO A 103 -4.47 21.84 6.43
C PRO A 103 -5.44 21.49 5.30
N ARG A 104 -5.15 21.90 4.06
CA ARG A 104 -5.98 21.50 2.89
C ARG A 104 -5.78 20.03 2.56
N MET A 105 -4.54 19.52 2.65
CA MET A 105 -4.25 18.10 2.46
C MET A 105 -4.84 17.26 3.60
N GLU A 106 -4.70 17.72 4.84
CA GLU A 106 -5.28 17.03 6.02
C GLU A 106 -6.81 16.97 5.96
N LYS A 107 -7.48 18.02 5.46
CA LYS A 107 -8.93 17.99 5.21
C LYS A 107 -9.35 16.99 4.15
N GLN A 108 -8.46 16.60 3.24
CA GLN A 108 -8.67 15.52 2.28
C GLN A 108 -8.32 14.14 2.86
N GLY A 109 -8.00 14.05 4.16
CA GLY A 109 -7.61 12.82 4.82
C GLY A 109 -6.17 12.38 4.53
N LYS A 110 -5.33 13.27 4.00
CA LYS A 110 -3.93 12.99 3.65
C LYS A 110 -2.99 13.46 4.75
N THR A 111 -1.92 12.71 4.96
CA THR A 111 -0.83 13.02 5.89
C THR A 111 0.47 13.24 5.13
N LEU A 112 1.42 13.96 5.73
CA LEU A 112 2.75 14.12 5.16
C LEU A 112 3.49 12.78 5.26
N VAL A 113 3.83 12.19 4.11
CA VAL A 113 4.51 10.89 4.03
C VAL A 113 6.00 11.03 3.73
N ALA A 114 6.42 12.09 3.03
CA ALA A 114 7.84 12.37 2.85
C ALA A 114 8.14 13.86 2.66
N THR A 115 9.37 14.25 2.98
CA THR A 115 9.90 15.58 2.69
C THR A 115 11.25 15.41 2.02
N ILE A 116 11.35 15.83 0.78
CA ILE A 116 12.53 15.65 -0.07
C ILE A 116 13.17 17.00 -0.30
N HIS A 117 14.48 17.11 -0.20
CA HIS A 117 15.21 18.27 -0.73
C HIS A 117 16.36 17.84 -1.62
N SER A 118 16.71 18.68 -2.59
CA SER A 118 17.97 18.50 -3.31
C SER A 118 19.14 18.65 -2.35
N HIS A 119 20.09 17.73 -2.44
CA HIS A 119 21.15 17.58 -1.45
C HIS A 119 22.46 17.21 -2.15
N CYS A 120 23.57 17.82 -1.74
CA CYS A 120 24.91 17.52 -2.26
C CYS A 120 25.58 16.26 -1.66
N LEU A 121 24.98 15.62 -0.66
CA LEU A 121 25.54 14.45 0.02
C LEU A 121 24.70 13.21 -0.29
N ASP A 122 25.29 12.03 -0.17
CA ASP A 122 24.59 10.75 -0.35
C ASP A 122 23.83 10.30 0.91
N THR A 123 23.86 11.09 1.98
CA THR A 123 23.18 10.80 3.25
C THR A 123 22.62 12.09 3.86
N LEU A 124 21.70 11.95 4.82
CA LEU A 124 21.17 13.07 5.58
C LEU A 124 22.27 13.80 6.36
N SER A 125 22.25 15.13 6.32
CA SER A 125 23.07 15.99 7.18
C SER A 125 22.45 16.12 8.58
N ASP A 126 23.23 16.52 9.59
CA ASP A 126 22.74 16.73 10.97
C ASP A 126 21.51 17.64 11.07
N GLY A 127 21.39 18.63 10.18
CA GLY A 127 20.21 19.51 10.13
C GLY A 127 18.97 18.81 9.58
N ASP A 128 19.14 17.87 8.66
CA ASP A 128 18.04 17.04 8.14
C ASP A 128 17.58 16.05 9.21
N ILE A 129 18.52 15.46 9.95
CA ILE A 129 18.23 14.60 11.10
C ILE A 129 17.44 15.38 12.15
N GLN A 130 17.92 16.57 12.51
CA GLN A 130 17.23 17.42 13.48
C GLN A 130 15.84 17.84 13.00
N THR A 131 15.68 18.11 11.70
CA THR A 131 14.39 18.42 11.08
C THR A 131 13.45 17.23 11.16
N HIS A 132 13.93 16.06 10.76
CA HIS A 132 13.18 14.82 10.80
C HIS A 132 12.58 14.59 12.18
N PHE A 133 13.41 14.65 13.24
CA PHE A 133 12.95 14.48 14.61
C PHE A 133 11.90 15.52 15.06
N ASN A 134 11.89 16.71 14.46
CA ASN A 134 10.85 17.69 14.74
C ASN A 134 9.56 17.41 13.94
N VAL A 135 9.67 16.95 12.69
CA VAL A 135 8.53 16.65 11.82
C VAL A 135 7.77 15.43 12.31
N ILE A 136 8.48 14.36 12.69
CA ILE A 136 7.85 13.10 13.14
C ILE A 136 7.08 13.22 14.46
N GLN A 137 7.29 14.28 15.23
CA GLN A 137 6.44 14.60 16.39
C GLN A 137 4.98 14.90 15.98
N PHE A 138 4.77 15.34 14.74
CA PHE A 138 3.46 15.68 14.18
C PHE A 138 3.02 14.68 13.10
N TYR A 139 3.97 14.19 12.30
CA TYR A 139 3.77 13.23 11.22
C TYR A 139 4.62 11.97 11.46
N PRO A 140 4.18 11.05 12.35
CA PRO A 140 5.03 9.97 12.87
C PRO A 140 5.56 9.01 11.81
N TYR A 141 4.90 8.93 10.66
CA TYR A 141 5.26 8.06 9.55
C TYR A 141 6.08 8.74 8.46
N GLN A 142 6.39 10.04 8.59
CA GLN A 142 7.09 10.80 7.57
C GLN A 142 8.52 10.28 7.34
N LEU A 143 8.92 10.22 6.06
CA LEU A 143 10.28 9.87 5.64
C LEU A 143 11.05 11.13 5.23
N SER A 144 12.33 11.19 5.60
CA SER A 144 13.24 12.19 5.05
C SER A 144 13.76 11.71 3.70
N GLY A 145 13.58 12.52 2.67
CA GLY A 145 14.07 12.24 1.32
C GLY A 145 15.23 13.15 0.94
N ILE A 146 16.14 12.65 0.12
CA ILE A 146 17.15 13.46 -0.55
C ILE A 146 17.09 13.22 -2.04
N PHE A 147 17.41 14.25 -2.82
CA PHE A 147 17.66 14.14 -4.24
C PHE A 147 19.12 14.48 -4.55
N ASN A 148 19.86 13.48 -5.02
CA ASN A 148 21.25 13.60 -5.43
C ASN A 148 21.51 12.60 -6.57
N HIS A 149 22.46 12.89 -7.45
CA HIS A 149 22.87 12.01 -8.55
C HIS A 149 21.68 11.54 -9.42
N ASN A 150 20.72 12.44 -9.66
CA ASN A 150 19.50 12.18 -10.43
C ASN A 150 18.63 11.05 -9.83
N ARG A 151 18.65 10.89 -8.50
CA ARG A 151 17.92 9.85 -7.77
C ARG A 151 17.31 10.41 -6.49
N ILE A 152 16.09 9.99 -6.19
CA ILE A 152 15.42 10.24 -4.92
C ILE A 152 15.65 9.04 -4.01
N ARG A 153 16.08 9.28 -2.78
CA ARG A 153 16.24 8.25 -1.74
C ARG A 153 15.46 8.66 -0.51
N PHE A 154 14.86 7.69 0.18
CA PHE A 154 14.04 7.92 1.36
C PHE A 154 14.66 7.25 2.58
N PHE A 155 14.54 7.90 3.73
CA PHE A 155 15.13 7.43 4.96
C PHE A 155 14.16 7.56 6.12
N LYS A 156 14.25 6.59 7.02
CA LYS A 156 13.59 6.57 8.32
C LYS A 156 14.61 6.47 9.44
N PHE A 157 14.19 6.83 10.64
CA PHE A 157 14.92 6.55 11.86
C PHE A 157 14.26 5.39 12.61
N ASP A 158 14.97 4.28 12.71
CA ASP A 158 14.57 3.09 13.46
C ASP A 158 15.82 2.37 13.95
N ARG A 159 16.23 2.67 15.19
CA ARG A 159 17.52 2.23 15.78
C ARG A 159 18.73 2.58 14.89
N GLY A 160 18.68 3.75 14.26
CA GLY A 160 19.65 4.22 13.29
C GLY A 160 18.98 4.72 12.00
N LEU A 161 19.76 5.33 11.13
CA LEU A 161 19.31 5.76 9.81
C LEU A 161 19.17 4.54 8.90
N LYS A 162 17.99 4.32 8.34
CA LYS A 162 17.72 3.23 7.39
C LYS A 162 17.10 3.80 6.13
N GLU A 163 17.58 3.34 4.98
CA GLU A 163 16.95 3.62 3.70
C GLU A 163 15.64 2.84 3.57
N VAL A 164 14.64 3.46 2.96
CA VAL A 164 13.31 2.89 2.72
C VAL A 164 13.11 2.76 1.22
N PRO A 165 12.87 1.55 0.69
CA PRO A 165 12.63 1.34 -0.72
C PRO A 165 11.33 2.01 -1.16
N TYR A 166 11.30 2.47 -2.42
CA TYR A 166 10.08 2.95 -3.06
C TYR A 166 9.66 2.07 -4.24
N LYS A 167 8.36 2.03 -4.52
CA LYS A 167 7.78 1.43 -5.73
C LYS A 167 7.02 2.52 -6.47
N LEU A 168 7.30 2.67 -7.77
CA LEU A 168 6.48 3.51 -8.64
C LEU A 168 5.27 2.72 -9.10
N LEU A 169 4.11 3.38 -9.07
CA LEU A 169 2.88 2.83 -9.61
C LEU A 169 2.48 3.65 -10.83
N ASP A 170 2.58 3.00 -11.99
CA ASP A 170 1.97 3.50 -13.20
C ASP A 170 0.49 3.11 -13.22
N LEU A 171 -0.33 4.10 -13.54
CA LEU A 171 -1.78 4.02 -13.54
C LEU A 171 -2.37 3.93 -14.96
N GLU A 172 -1.55 3.99 -16.02
CA GLU A 172 -2.01 4.02 -17.41
C GLU A 172 -2.91 2.81 -17.77
N ARG A 173 -2.54 1.60 -17.31
CA ARG A 173 -3.35 0.37 -17.51
C ARG A 173 -4.76 0.49 -16.91
N PHE A 174 -4.93 1.33 -15.90
CA PHE A 174 -6.13 1.43 -15.09
C PHE A 174 -6.97 2.69 -15.41
N ASP A 175 -6.68 3.42 -16.49
CA ASP A 175 -7.35 4.68 -16.85
C ASP A 175 -8.88 4.59 -16.73
N ARG A 176 -9.49 3.54 -17.30
CA ARG A 176 -10.95 3.34 -17.24
C ARG A 176 -11.50 3.08 -15.84
N GLN A 177 -10.77 2.33 -15.00
CA GLN A 177 -11.24 2.02 -13.64
C GLN A 177 -10.93 3.14 -12.65
N ILE A 178 -9.93 3.98 -12.93
CA ILE A 178 -9.65 5.21 -12.18
C ILE A 178 -10.83 6.19 -12.28
N LEU A 179 -11.56 6.22 -13.39
CA LEU A 179 -12.80 7.01 -13.49
C LEU A 179 -13.87 6.59 -12.47
N ILE A 180 -13.81 5.35 -11.97
CA ILE A 180 -14.76 4.80 -10.99
C ILE A 180 -14.19 4.92 -9.57
N PHE A 181 -12.95 4.48 -9.36
CA PHE A 181 -12.34 4.36 -8.03
C PHE A 181 -11.50 5.58 -7.62
N GLY A 182 -11.15 6.45 -8.56
CA GLY A 182 -10.11 7.47 -8.41
C GLY A 182 -8.71 6.85 -8.32
N GLU A 183 -7.68 7.69 -8.45
CA GLU A 183 -6.28 7.27 -8.31
C GLU A 183 -6.00 6.68 -6.92
N GLU A 184 -6.60 7.27 -5.88
CA GLU A 184 -6.43 6.80 -4.52
C GLU A 184 -7.08 5.43 -4.29
N GLY A 185 -8.28 5.20 -4.84
CA GLY A 185 -8.91 3.88 -4.79
C GLY A 185 -8.08 2.83 -5.52
N GLN A 186 -7.53 3.19 -6.68
CA GLN A 186 -6.64 2.31 -7.44
C GLN A 186 -5.36 1.98 -6.69
N LEU A 187 -4.75 2.97 -6.04
CA LEU A 187 -3.58 2.77 -5.20
C LEU A 187 -3.89 1.83 -4.03
N MET A 188 -5.05 1.99 -3.39
CA MET A 188 -5.49 1.08 -2.33
C MET A 188 -5.68 -0.37 -2.84
N ILE A 189 -6.20 -0.57 -4.05
CA ILE A 189 -6.27 -1.90 -4.68
C ILE A 189 -4.86 -2.48 -4.86
N SER A 190 -3.93 -1.69 -5.41
CA SER A 190 -2.55 -2.13 -5.73
C SER A 190 -1.67 -2.58 -4.56
N ILE A 191 -2.11 -2.30 -3.34
CA ILE A 191 -1.43 -2.68 -2.09
C ILE A 191 -2.29 -3.59 -1.22
N SER A 192 -3.46 -4.00 -1.72
CA SER A 192 -4.36 -4.88 -0.99
C SER A 192 -4.01 -6.33 -1.21
N THR A 193 -4.21 -7.11 -0.15
CA THR A 193 -3.97 -8.54 -0.12
C THR A 193 -5.29 -9.24 0.10
N VAL A 194 -5.65 -10.17 -0.79
CA VAL A 194 -6.86 -11.00 -0.63
C VAL A 194 -6.43 -12.45 -0.51
N ALA A 195 -6.94 -13.14 0.51
CA ALA A 195 -6.78 -14.59 0.63
C ALA A 195 -8.03 -15.29 0.08
N LEU A 196 -7.84 -16.15 -0.91
CA LEU A 196 -8.87 -17.00 -1.50
C LEU A 196 -8.70 -18.41 -0.93
N ILE A 197 -9.61 -18.78 -0.03
CA ILE A 197 -9.69 -20.11 0.56
C ILE A 197 -10.64 -20.93 -0.32
N GLY A 198 -10.12 -21.98 -0.94
CA GLY A 198 -10.74 -22.67 -2.06
C GLY A 198 -10.45 -21.94 -3.38
N CYS A 199 -10.01 -22.69 -4.38
CA CYS A 199 -9.71 -22.27 -5.75
C CYS A 199 -10.54 -23.10 -6.76
N GLY A 200 -11.81 -23.31 -6.45
CA GLY A 200 -12.81 -23.82 -7.41
C GLY A 200 -13.30 -22.72 -8.37
N GLY A 201 -14.26 -23.05 -9.24
CA GLY A 201 -14.67 -22.16 -10.36
C GLY A 201 -15.03 -20.73 -9.96
N GLY A 202 -15.78 -20.53 -8.86
CA GLY A 202 -16.15 -19.19 -8.39
C GLY A 202 -14.94 -18.37 -7.94
N ASN A 203 -14.15 -18.90 -7.01
CA ASN A 203 -12.97 -18.19 -6.48
C ASN A 203 -11.87 -18.02 -7.53
N THR A 204 -11.72 -18.94 -8.48
CA THR A 204 -10.80 -18.77 -9.62
C THR A 204 -11.19 -17.54 -10.45
N LYS A 205 -12.48 -17.32 -10.73
CA LYS A 205 -12.94 -16.11 -11.43
C LYS A 205 -12.65 -14.86 -10.61
N ILE A 206 -12.92 -14.87 -9.30
CA ILE A 206 -12.63 -13.75 -8.41
C ILE A 206 -11.13 -13.44 -8.41
N ALA A 207 -10.26 -14.46 -8.39
CA ALA A 207 -8.82 -14.29 -8.46
C ALA A 207 -8.39 -13.56 -9.74
N PHE A 208 -8.92 -13.96 -10.89
CA PHE A 208 -8.64 -13.30 -12.17
C PHE A 208 -9.20 -11.88 -12.25
N ASP A 209 -10.43 -11.66 -11.75
CA ASP A 209 -11.03 -10.32 -11.72
C ASP A 209 -10.19 -9.39 -10.84
N LEU A 210 -9.79 -9.83 -9.64
CA LEU A 210 -8.93 -9.05 -8.73
C LEU A 210 -7.55 -8.78 -9.34
N ALA A 211 -6.95 -9.76 -10.00
CA ALA A 211 -5.68 -9.59 -10.70
C ALA A 211 -5.81 -8.56 -11.83
N SER A 212 -6.90 -8.60 -12.60
CA SER A 212 -7.18 -7.62 -13.66
C SER A 212 -7.36 -6.20 -13.13
N LEU A 213 -7.95 -6.06 -11.93
CA LEU A 213 -8.06 -4.80 -11.22
C LEU A 213 -6.72 -4.30 -10.64
N GLY A 214 -5.67 -5.12 -10.70
CA GLY A 214 -4.34 -4.77 -10.19
C GLY A 214 -4.21 -4.94 -8.68
N ILE A 215 -4.82 -5.95 -8.08
CA ILE A 215 -4.64 -6.27 -6.66
C ILE A 215 -3.14 -6.46 -6.33
N GLY A 216 -2.70 -5.97 -5.18
CA GLY A 216 -1.28 -6.07 -4.81
C GLY A 216 -0.81 -7.50 -4.59
N LYS A 217 -1.61 -8.31 -3.89
CA LYS A 217 -1.28 -9.69 -3.56
C LYS A 217 -2.51 -10.59 -3.48
N LEU A 218 -2.37 -11.82 -3.95
CA LEU A 218 -3.31 -12.91 -3.74
C LEU A 218 -2.63 -14.03 -2.93
N ILE A 219 -3.35 -14.56 -1.96
CA ILE A 219 -2.97 -15.76 -1.21
C ILE A 219 -3.99 -16.85 -1.59
N LEU A 220 -3.55 -17.87 -2.30
CA LEU A 220 -4.41 -18.94 -2.81
C LEU A 220 -4.20 -20.18 -1.94
N ILE A 221 -5.28 -20.73 -1.39
CA ILE A 221 -5.23 -21.91 -0.52
C ILE A 221 -6.25 -22.92 -1.03
N ASP A 222 -5.78 -24.05 -1.54
CA ASP A 222 -6.65 -25.17 -1.94
C ASP A 222 -5.83 -26.47 -1.93
N PRO A 223 -6.31 -27.55 -1.29
CA PRO A 223 -5.57 -28.80 -1.22
C PRO A 223 -5.61 -29.64 -2.51
N ASP A 224 -6.54 -29.33 -3.42
CA ASP A 224 -6.87 -30.19 -4.55
C ASP A 224 -6.00 -29.91 -5.79
N VAL A 225 -6.16 -30.80 -6.76
CA VAL A 225 -5.65 -30.65 -8.14
C VAL A 225 -6.82 -30.45 -9.10
N TRP A 226 -6.52 -29.99 -10.32
CA TRP A 226 -7.54 -29.90 -11.37
C TRP A 226 -7.89 -31.27 -11.96
N GLU A 227 -9.18 -31.52 -12.13
CA GLU A 227 -9.70 -32.65 -12.88
C GLU A 227 -10.35 -32.17 -14.19
N GLU A 228 -10.42 -33.05 -15.20
CA GLU A 228 -11.12 -32.75 -16.46
C GLU A 228 -12.56 -32.27 -16.24
N SER A 229 -13.24 -32.85 -15.25
CA SER A 229 -14.60 -32.48 -14.83
C SER A 229 -14.74 -31.01 -14.40
N ASN A 230 -13.63 -30.36 -14.00
CA ASN A 230 -13.63 -28.98 -13.51
C ASN A 230 -13.58 -27.95 -14.65
N ARG A 231 -13.22 -28.36 -15.87
CA ARG A 231 -13.08 -27.45 -17.03
C ARG A 231 -14.41 -26.82 -17.48
N ASN A 232 -15.54 -27.38 -17.09
CA ASN A 232 -16.86 -26.82 -17.38
C ASN A 232 -17.18 -25.52 -16.63
N ARG A 233 -16.42 -25.18 -15.57
CA ARG A 233 -16.72 -24.07 -14.64
C ARG A 233 -15.51 -23.22 -14.26
N ALA A 234 -14.32 -23.58 -14.71
CA ALA A 234 -13.09 -22.85 -14.44
C ALA A 234 -12.24 -22.79 -15.71
N LEU A 235 -11.53 -21.68 -15.90
CA LEU A 235 -10.56 -21.53 -16.97
C LEU A 235 -9.29 -22.30 -16.59
N ILE A 236 -9.19 -23.54 -17.09
CA ILE A 236 -8.07 -24.45 -16.84
C ILE A 236 -7.42 -24.78 -18.19
N PRO A 237 -6.13 -24.46 -18.37
CA PRO A 237 -5.36 -24.93 -19.52
C PRO A 237 -5.36 -26.47 -19.61
N LEU A 238 -5.36 -27.02 -20.82
CA LEU A 238 -5.40 -28.47 -21.03
C LEU A 238 -4.24 -29.21 -20.38
N ASP A 239 -3.07 -28.59 -20.37
CA ASP A 239 -1.83 -29.08 -19.77
C ASP A 239 -1.75 -28.87 -18.25
N HIS A 240 -2.77 -28.25 -17.64
CA HIS A 240 -2.86 -28.05 -16.19
C HIS A 240 -3.77 -29.08 -15.50
N VAL A 241 -4.30 -30.08 -16.22
CA VAL A 241 -4.96 -31.23 -15.57
C VAL A 241 -3.97 -31.96 -14.66
N ASP A 242 -4.42 -32.44 -13.51
CA ASP A 242 -3.62 -33.01 -12.40
C ASP A 242 -2.65 -32.03 -11.70
N MET A 243 -2.58 -30.77 -12.17
CA MET A 243 -1.82 -29.73 -11.50
C MET A 243 -2.57 -29.23 -10.26
N PRO A 244 -1.86 -28.87 -9.16
CA PRO A 244 -2.48 -28.17 -8.03
C PRO A 244 -3.25 -26.93 -8.49
N LYS A 245 -4.50 -26.79 -8.04
CA LYS A 245 -5.38 -25.69 -8.49
C LYS A 245 -4.74 -24.32 -8.27
N VAL A 246 -4.16 -24.14 -7.08
CA VAL A 246 -3.47 -22.90 -6.68
C VAL A 246 -2.29 -22.55 -7.58
N GLU A 247 -1.50 -23.55 -8.00
CA GLU A 247 -0.32 -23.32 -8.86
C GLU A 247 -0.73 -23.00 -10.29
N SER A 248 -1.74 -23.70 -10.81
CA SER A 248 -2.31 -23.38 -12.12
C SER A 248 -2.83 -21.94 -12.17
N VAL A 249 -3.59 -21.52 -11.16
CA VAL A 249 -4.15 -20.15 -11.10
C VAL A 249 -3.03 -19.11 -10.96
N LYS A 250 -2.02 -19.40 -10.13
CA LYS A 250 -0.82 -18.57 -10.00
C LYS A 250 -0.10 -18.37 -11.33
N GLN A 251 0.21 -19.44 -12.06
CA GLN A 251 0.91 -19.34 -13.34
C GLN A 251 0.16 -18.49 -14.38
N ILE A 252 -1.17 -18.61 -14.41
CA ILE A 252 -2.01 -17.79 -15.29
C ILE A 252 -1.93 -16.32 -14.88
N ILE A 253 -2.10 -16.01 -13.59
CA ILE A 253 -2.05 -14.63 -13.10
C ILE A 253 -0.68 -14.01 -13.33
N GLU A 254 0.42 -14.68 -12.96
CA GLU A 254 1.77 -14.13 -13.12
C GLU A 254 2.12 -13.88 -14.59
N ARG A 255 1.57 -14.68 -15.51
CA ARG A 255 1.74 -14.49 -16.97
C ARG A 255 0.99 -13.27 -17.50
N HIS A 256 -0.21 -12.99 -16.99
CA HIS A 256 -1.09 -11.93 -17.51
C HIS A 256 -0.95 -10.61 -16.74
N TYR A 257 -0.65 -10.68 -15.45
CA TYR A 257 -0.61 -9.56 -14.49
C TYR A 257 0.66 -9.66 -13.63
N PRO A 258 1.85 -9.43 -14.22
CA PRO A 258 3.15 -9.67 -13.56
C PRO A 258 3.42 -8.75 -12.34
N ASP A 259 2.61 -7.71 -12.16
CA ASP A 259 2.66 -6.80 -11.02
C ASP A 259 1.90 -7.32 -9.78
N VAL A 260 1.08 -8.37 -9.95
CA VAL A 260 0.31 -9.03 -8.89
C VAL A 260 1.16 -10.12 -8.25
N LYS A 261 1.41 -10.03 -6.95
CA LYS A 261 2.10 -11.11 -6.21
C LYS A 261 1.13 -12.24 -5.92
N VAL A 262 1.49 -13.49 -6.19
CA VAL A 262 0.66 -14.66 -5.86
C VAL A 262 1.42 -15.67 -5.01
N ASP A 263 0.92 -15.89 -3.79
CA ASP A 263 1.40 -16.97 -2.93
C ASP A 263 0.40 -18.13 -3.03
N ALA A 264 0.87 -19.30 -3.42
CA ALA A 264 0.06 -20.50 -3.63
C ALA A 264 0.39 -21.55 -2.57
N TYR A 265 -0.64 -22.04 -1.89
CA TYR A 265 -0.53 -23.05 -0.85
C TYR A 265 -1.43 -24.24 -1.17
N LYS A 266 -0.81 -25.34 -1.60
CA LYS A 266 -1.49 -26.62 -1.78
C LYS A 266 -1.72 -27.29 -0.42
N ALA A 267 -2.66 -26.76 0.35
CA ALA A 267 -2.94 -27.22 1.71
C ALA A 267 -4.39 -26.95 2.08
N ARG A 268 -4.85 -27.58 3.16
CA ARG A 268 -6.10 -27.20 3.81
C ARG A 268 -5.87 -25.94 4.62
N VAL A 269 -6.90 -25.11 4.75
CA VAL A 269 -6.79 -23.83 5.50
C VAL A 269 -6.50 -24.06 6.99
N GLU A 270 -6.92 -25.20 7.51
CA GLU A 270 -6.64 -25.66 8.88
C GLU A 270 -5.13 -25.86 9.14
N ASP A 271 -4.35 -26.12 8.09
CA ASP A 271 -2.91 -26.34 8.15
C ASP A 271 -2.09 -25.05 7.88
N ILE A 272 -2.76 -23.95 7.50
CA ILE A 272 -2.12 -22.68 7.19
C ILE A 272 -1.86 -21.90 8.48
N ALA A 273 -0.61 -21.42 8.64
CA ALA A 273 -0.24 -20.57 9.76
C ALA A 273 -1.07 -19.26 9.76
N GLU A 274 -1.57 -18.86 10.92
CA GLU A 274 -2.40 -17.64 11.08
C GLU A 274 -1.67 -16.38 10.60
N ASP A 275 -0.34 -16.32 10.72
CA ASP A 275 0.48 -15.19 10.25
C ASP A 275 0.33 -14.96 8.75
N ILE A 276 0.23 -16.02 7.94
CA ILE A 276 0.02 -15.90 6.48
C ILE A 276 -1.34 -15.25 6.20
N LEU A 277 -2.38 -15.70 6.88
CA LEU A 277 -3.73 -15.14 6.72
C LEU A 277 -3.85 -13.74 7.33
N SER A 278 -2.97 -13.38 8.27
CA SER A 278 -2.95 -12.06 8.90
C SER A 278 -2.53 -10.96 7.93
N GLU A 279 -1.77 -11.32 6.89
CA GLU A 279 -1.39 -10.41 5.80
C GLU A 279 -2.59 -10.00 4.93
N ALA A 280 -3.64 -10.82 4.87
CA ALA A 280 -4.81 -10.54 4.04
C ALA A 280 -5.68 -9.44 4.65
N ASP A 281 -6.10 -8.49 3.82
CA ASP A 281 -7.10 -7.48 4.19
C ASP A 281 -8.51 -8.09 4.20
N ILE A 282 -8.78 -9.02 3.28
CA ILE A 282 -10.06 -9.69 3.09
C ILE A 282 -9.84 -11.19 2.86
N LEU A 283 -10.67 -12.01 3.49
CA LEU A 283 -10.76 -13.45 3.25
C LEU A 283 -11.97 -13.73 2.32
N VAL A 284 -11.75 -14.47 1.24
CA VAL A 284 -12.81 -14.96 0.34
C VAL A 284 -12.90 -16.48 0.52
N ILE A 285 -14.03 -16.94 1.04
CA ILE A 285 -14.23 -18.31 1.50
C ILE A 285 -15.16 -19.02 0.53
N GLY A 286 -14.58 -19.85 -0.33
CA GLY A 286 -15.27 -20.65 -1.33
C GLY A 286 -15.35 -22.17 -1.13
N PRO A 287 -14.89 -22.82 -0.04
CA PRO A 287 -15.08 -24.27 0.09
C PRO A 287 -16.56 -24.64 0.30
N ASP A 288 -16.93 -25.81 -0.24
CA ASP A 288 -18.30 -26.34 -0.16
C ASP A 288 -18.59 -27.08 1.17
N ARG A 289 -17.53 -27.44 1.91
CA ARG A 289 -17.67 -28.16 3.19
C ARG A 289 -18.09 -27.21 4.30
N PHE A 290 -19.22 -27.51 4.93
CA PHE A 290 -19.76 -26.74 6.05
C PHE A 290 -18.73 -26.56 7.19
N LEU A 291 -18.02 -27.62 7.57
CA LEU A 291 -17.01 -27.55 8.65
C LEU A 291 -15.87 -26.59 8.32
N THR A 292 -15.37 -26.58 7.08
CA THR A 292 -14.31 -25.66 6.66
C THR A 292 -14.81 -24.22 6.63
N ARG A 293 -16.06 -23.99 6.21
CA ARG A 293 -16.69 -22.65 6.26
C ARG A 293 -16.83 -22.15 7.70
N GLU A 294 -17.27 -23.01 8.62
CA GLU A 294 -17.38 -22.69 10.04
C GLU A 294 -16.00 -22.37 10.66
N TYR A 295 -14.97 -23.17 10.34
CA TYR A 295 -13.59 -22.92 10.74
C TYR A 295 -13.12 -21.54 10.25
N CYS A 296 -13.32 -21.23 8.97
CA CYS A 296 -12.93 -19.95 8.40
C CYS A 296 -13.68 -18.77 9.04
N ASN A 297 -14.96 -18.95 9.39
CA ASN A 297 -15.73 -17.93 10.10
C ASN A 297 -15.15 -17.63 11.48
N LYS A 298 -14.86 -18.68 12.27
CA LYS A 298 -14.23 -18.53 13.59
C LYS A 298 -12.86 -17.87 13.48
N LEU A 299 -12.07 -18.24 12.47
CA LEU A 299 -10.77 -17.67 12.21
C LEU A 299 -10.87 -16.18 11.83
N ALA A 300 -11.78 -15.81 10.93
CA ALA A 300 -12.02 -14.42 10.54
C ALA A 300 -12.42 -13.55 11.74
N LEU A 301 -13.32 -14.06 12.60
CA LEU A 301 -13.72 -13.37 13.84
C LEU A 301 -12.55 -13.22 14.82
N LYS A 302 -11.77 -14.29 15.03
CA LYS A 302 -10.58 -14.27 15.90
C LYS A 302 -9.57 -13.22 15.45
N MET A 303 -9.36 -13.10 14.14
CA MET A 303 -8.37 -12.20 13.53
C MET A 303 -8.92 -10.79 13.22
N ASN A 304 -10.20 -10.53 13.51
CA ASN A 304 -10.91 -9.31 13.13
C ASN A 304 -10.78 -8.97 11.63
N LYS A 305 -10.93 -9.98 10.77
CA LYS A 305 -10.83 -9.86 9.31
C LYS A 305 -12.21 -9.84 8.67
N LYS A 306 -12.34 -9.06 7.60
CA LYS A 306 -13.53 -9.11 6.74
C LYS A 306 -13.51 -10.42 5.97
N ALA A 307 -14.62 -11.15 6.00
CA ALA A 307 -14.80 -12.39 5.28
C ALA A 307 -15.99 -12.29 4.33
N VAL A 308 -15.79 -12.72 3.08
CA VAL A 308 -16.83 -12.85 2.06
C VAL A 308 -17.00 -14.33 1.78
N PHE A 309 -18.19 -14.85 2.06
CA PHE A 309 -18.53 -16.23 1.80
C PHE A 309 -19.12 -16.34 0.40
N VAL A 310 -18.47 -17.13 -0.44
CA VAL A 310 -18.92 -17.43 -1.80
C VAL A 310 -19.43 -18.86 -1.81
N GLY A 311 -20.58 -19.08 -2.44
CA GLY A 311 -21.13 -20.42 -2.54
C GLY A 311 -22.16 -20.53 -3.63
N ALA A 312 -22.24 -21.69 -4.26
CA ALA A 312 -23.33 -22.07 -5.13
C ALA A 312 -23.72 -23.51 -4.82
N GLY A 313 -25.00 -23.78 -4.67
CA GLY A 313 -25.53 -25.10 -4.34
C GLY A 313 -26.67 -25.45 -5.28
N ILE A 314 -26.70 -26.72 -5.71
CA ILE A 314 -27.81 -27.30 -6.46
C ILE A 314 -28.21 -28.58 -5.73
N LYS A 315 -29.48 -28.67 -5.33
CA LYS A 315 -30.07 -29.86 -4.73
C LYS A 315 -30.90 -30.58 -5.78
N THR A 316 -30.61 -31.86 -5.99
CA THR A 316 -31.35 -32.71 -6.92
C THR A 316 -32.10 -33.81 -6.18
N GLU A 317 -33.29 -34.15 -6.65
CA GLU A 317 -34.09 -35.28 -6.20
C GLU A 317 -34.66 -35.99 -7.44
N GLU A 318 -34.53 -37.31 -7.51
CA GLU A 318 -34.96 -38.12 -8.67
C GLU A 318 -34.42 -37.60 -10.02
N GLY A 319 -33.18 -37.09 -10.03
CA GLY A 319 -32.54 -36.54 -11.23
C GLY A 319 -33.06 -35.18 -11.68
N LYS A 320 -33.96 -34.54 -10.92
CA LYS A 320 -34.46 -33.18 -11.18
C LYS A 320 -33.92 -32.19 -10.16
N VAL A 321 -33.62 -30.97 -10.62
CA VAL A 321 -33.27 -29.86 -9.71
C VAL A 321 -34.49 -29.53 -8.86
N LYS A 322 -34.33 -29.59 -7.54
CA LYS A 322 -35.35 -29.21 -6.56
C LYS A 322 -35.10 -27.84 -5.95
N ASP A 323 -33.84 -27.49 -5.79
CA ASP A 323 -33.44 -26.20 -5.26
C ASP A 323 -32.08 -25.80 -5.84
N MET A 324 -31.88 -24.51 -6.04
CA MET A 324 -30.59 -23.96 -6.44
C MET A 324 -30.45 -22.57 -5.86
N GLY A 325 -29.25 -22.25 -5.39
CA GLY A 325 -28.97 -20.96 -4.78
C GLY A 325 -27.48 -20.67 -4.81
N GLY A 326 -27.15 -19.41 -4.55
CA GLY A 326 -25.78 -18.98 -4.36
C GLY A 326 -25.73 -17.68 -3.57
N SER A 327 -24.55 -17.38 -3.06
CA SER A 327 -24.23 -16.18 -2.27
C SER A 327 -22.88 -15.63 -2.67
#